data_AF-A0A958GQQ7-F1
#
_entry.id   AF-A0A958GQQ7-F1
#
_cell.length_a   1.000
_cell.length_b   1.000
_cell.length_c   1.000
_cell.angle_alpha   90.00
_cell.angle_beta   90.00
_cell.angle_gamma   90.00
#
_symmetry.space_group_name_H-M   'P 1'
#
loop_
_entity.id
_entity.type
_entity.pdbx_description
1 polymer ?
#
loop_
_entity_poly.entity_id
_entity_poly.type
_entity_poly.pdbx_seq_one_letter_code
_entity_poly.pdbx_strand_id
1 'polypeptide(L)'
;MKILVFTTDVIPLPGLPTSGTALRTFGLIQGLKSHGHEVVISVPTSALEGLKKAVDVASLAAGTQQLIRELERTSFDAANQNTVLAEVGPDAILCGHWPAMTLSTKPSQALIVDLAGPHMLERHYQGAPNQVGAALGKLAVIANADYFIVSGPKQRLYFLSYLLRAAVDRPEQRIVEIVMPMNPELPARPVQSPGRYPRFVFGGVFLPWQNPAPSLRQLKEELTTRSSGSLTLIGGKHPNYDIRLGIYEELFRELAEHPQVDTKPMLPYEEFIGSLANTDVAVDLMQWNLERELAVTIRSTSYLWAGVPVIYNNYADLSRLIERYDAGWCIDPADPQALTTTLDEIYRSPERVQLKSANAERLAREVFSWDKAVEPLLSFLVKPETKRLRETDIIVDFPDSAEYPLQAGTSIEQYFVCRIAGLTKVECRIATHNRSLTKPLSMELYRLEGRGEFDRDTVSRKARHLVAREQLDSAALRNNEWHALDIEPIPDSAGAGYVLRIAADEPDAANTASPWTLKGSPYPLLGLWYGNRQVDQAALCFRTTCAGKLS
;
A
#
# COMPACT_ATOMS: atom_id res chain seq x y z
N MET A 1 -10.43 -16.60 16.96
CA MET A 1 -10.33 -15.13 17.13
C MET A 1 -11.18 -14.46 16.08
N LYS A 2 -11.75 -13.30 16.41
CA LYS A 2 -12.44 -12.41 15.50
C LYS A 2 -11.46 -11.36 14.97
N ILE A 3 -11.31 -11.26 13.66
CA ILE A 3 -10.35 -10.39 12.98
C ILE A 3 -11.12 -9.40 12.11
N LEU A 4 -10.87 -8.11 12.28
CA LEU A 4 -11.38 -7.06 11.40
C LEU A 4 -10.35 -6.76 10.31
N VAL A 5 -10.76 -6.88 9.05
CA VAL A 5 -9.90 -6.64 7.89
C VAL A 5 -10.35 -5.38 7.16
N PHE A 6 -9.50 -4.35 7.17
CA PHE A 6 -9.68 -3.15 6.37
C PHE A 6 -9.00 -3.33 5.01
N THR A 7 -9.76 -3.27 3.92
CA THR A 7 -9.23 -3.41 2.56
C THR A 7 -8.93 -2.03 1.95
N THR A 8 -8.20 -1.97 0.83
CA THR A 8 -8.05 -0.73 0.04
C THR A 8 -8.95 -0.66 -1.19
N ASP A 9 -9.74 -1.71 -1.41
CA ASP A 9 -10.60 -1.83 -2.56
C ASP A 9 -11.71 -2.85 -2.25
N VAL A 10 -12.78 -2.89 -3.06
CA VAL A 10 -13.81 -3.92 -2.91
C VAL A 10 -13.19 -5.29 -3.18
N ILE A 11 -13.44 -6.25 -2.28
CA ILE A 11 -12.99 -7.64 -2.44
C ILE A 11 -13.51 -8.24 -3.77
N PRO A 12 -12.89 -9.31 -4.30
CA PRO A 12 -13.43 -10.02 -5.45
C PRO A 12 -14.91 -10.40 -5.23
N LEU A 13 -15.76 -10.02 -6.19
CA LEU A 13 -17.19 -10.32 -6.20
C LEU A 13 -17.51 -11.12 -7.48
N PRO A 14 -18.39 -12.15 -7.41
CA PRO A 14 -18.73 -12.94 -8.59
C PRO A 14 -19.30 -12.09 -9.73
N GLY A 15 -18.85 -12.37 -10.95
CA GLY A 15 -19.26 -11.64 -12.16
C GLY A 15 -18.62 -10.26 -12.35
N LEU A 16 -17.69 -9.86 -11.48
CA LEU A 16 -17.05 -8.54 -11.55
C LEU A 16 -15.53 -8.62 -11.76
N PRO A 17 -14.92 -7.64 -12.45
CA PRO A 17 -13.47 -7.48 -12.46
C PRO A 17 -12.94 -7.14 -11.07
N THR A 18 -11.66 -7.41 -10.83
CA THR A 18 -11.03 -7.15 -9.53
C THR A 18 -9.60 -6.64 -9.69
N SER A 19 -9.15 -5.84 -8.73
CA SER A 19 -7.77 -5.35 -8.68
C SER A 19 -6.85 -6.39 -8.02
N GLY A 20 -5.55 -6.27 -8.30
CA GLY A 20 -4.56 -7.14 -7.66
C GLY A 20 -4.58 -7.00 -6.12
N THR A 21 -4.62 -5.77 -5.60
CA THR A 21 -4.61 -5.53 -4.15
C THR A 21 -5.85 -6.11 -3.46
N ALA A 22 -7.02 -6.05 -4.11
CA ALA A 22 -8.23 -6.72 -3.64
C ALA A 22 -8.05 -8.24 -3.57
N LEU A 23 -7.54 -8.85 -4.64
CA LEU A 23 -7.26 -10.29 -4.69
C LEU A 23 -6.29 -10.74 -3.58
N ARG A 24 -5.22 -9.97 -3.35
CA ARG A 24 -4.23 -10.31 -2.31
C ARG A 24 -4.85 -10.28 -0.92
N THR A 25 -5.58 -9.21 -0.60
CA THR A 25 -6.26 -9.09 0.70
C THR A 25 -7.30 -10.19 0.87
N PHE A 26 -8.03 -10.53 -0.19
CA PHE A 26 -8.98 -11.64 -0.19
C PHE A 26 -8.30 -12.98 0.07
N GLY A 27 -7.15 -13.26 -0.54
CA GLY A 27 -6.36 -14.45 -0.26
C GLY A 27 -5.96 -14.56 1.22
N LEU A 28 -5.51 -13.45 1.83
CA LEU A 28 -5.21 -13.39 3.26
C LEU A 28 -6.45 -13.67 4.12
N ILE A 29 -7.61 -13.07 3.76
CA ILE A 29 -8.90 -13.31 4.44
C ILE A 29 -9.29 -14.79 4.40
N GLN A 30 -9.19 -15.43 3.23
CA GLN A 30 -9.56 -16.84 3.07
C GLN A 30 -8.61 -17.77 3.83
N GLY A 31 -7.31 -17.48 3.83
CA GLY A 31 -6.35 -18.22 4.64
C GLY A 31 -6.61 -18.08 6.16
N LEU A 32 -6.99 -16.89 6.64
CA LEU A 32 -7.40 -16.72 8.04
C LEU A 32 -8.67 -17.54 8.35
N LYS A 33 -9.67 -17.50 7.47
CA LYS A 33 -10.90 -18.30 7.61
C LYS A 33 -10.62 -19.81 7.60
N SER A 34 -9.69 -20.30 6.77
CA SER A 34 -9.33 -21.73 6.71
C SER A 34 -8.69 -22.24 8.00
N HIS A 35 -8.16 -21.34 8.84
CA HIS A 35 -7.62 -21.65 10.17
C HIS A 35 -8.61 -21.38 11.32
N GLY A 36 -9.91 -21.24 11.01
CA GLY A 36 -10.96 -21.11 12.01
C GLY A 36 -11.07 -19.72 12.64
N HIS A 37 -10.47 -18.69 12.03
CA HIS A 37 -10.70 -17.31 12.43
C HIS A 37 -12.02 -16.78 11.87
N GLU A 38 -12.80 -16.10 12.71
CA GLU A 38 -13.94 -15.31 12.26
C GLU A 38 -13.40 -14.03 11.65
N VAL A 39 -13.74 -13.72 10.40
CA VAL A 39 -13.22 -12.53 9.70
C VAL A 39 -14.36 -11.61 9.29
N VAL A 40 -14.32 -10.37 9.78
CA VAL A 40 -15.20 -9.27 9.37
C VAL A 40 -14.46 -8.41 8.36
N ILE A 41 -15.07 -8.15 7.21
CA ILE A 41 -14.47 -7.42 6.10
C ILE A 41 -15.05 -6.01 6.08
N SER A 42 -14.18 -5.00 6.04
CA SER A 42 -14.54 -3.59 5.97
C SER A 42 -13.86 -2.98 4.74
N VAL A 43 -14.65 -2.55 3.75
CA VAL A 43 -14.17 -1.98 2.47
C VAL A 43 -14.26 -0.46 2.48
N PRO A 44 -13.44 0.28 1.70
CA PRO A 44 -13.56 1.73 1.64
C PRO A 44 -14.93 2.13 1.07
N THR A 45 -15.64 3.04 1.75
CA THR A 45 -16.93 3.58 1.31
C THR A 45 -16.81 4.16 -0.12
N SER A 46 -15.71 4.86 -0.41
CA SER A 46 -15.45 5.42 -1.74
C SER A 46 -15.30 4.37 -2.84
N ALA A 47 -14.64 3.24 -2.55
CA ALA A 47 -14.49 2.14 -3.50
C ALA A 47 -15.82 1.43 -3.76
N LEU A 48 -16.62 1.23 -2.71
CA LEU A 48 -17.95 0.62 -2.82
C LEU A 48 -18.93 1.50 -3.61
N GLU A 49 -18.92 2.81 -3.37
CA GLU A 49 -19.71 3.76 -4.15
C GLU A 49 -19.22 3.88 -5.60
N GLY A 50 -17.91 3.79 -5.83
CA GLY A 50 -17.33 3.70 -7.17
C GLY A 50 -17.85 2.48 -7.93
N LEU A 51 -17.84 1.31 -7.29
CA LEU A 51 -18.41 0.08 -7.85
C LEU A 51 -19.88 0.26 -8.21
N LYS A 52 -20.71 0.74 -7.27
CA LYS A 52 -22.16 0.93 -7.47
C LYS A 52 -22.51 1.91 -8.61
N LYS A 53 -21.60 2.83 -8.95
CA LYS A 53 -21.74 3.71 -10.12
C LYS A 53 -21.32 3.05 -11.43
N ALA A 54 -20.36 2.13 -11.36
CA ALA A 54 -19.82 1.45 -12.53
C ALA A 54 -20.68 0.28 -13.01
N VAL A 55 -21.51 -0.31 -12.12
CA VAL A 55 -22.33 -1.49 -12.44
C VAL A 55 -23.78 -1.31 -11.99
N ASP A 56 -24.72 -1.85 -12.76
CA ASP A 56 -26.11 -1.98 -12.33
C ASP A 56 -26.23 -3.11 -11.31
N VAL A 57 -26.19 -2.78 -10.02
CA VAL A 57 -26.27 -3.75 -8.92
C VAL A 57 -27.53 -4.61 -8.99
N ALA A 58 -28.65 -4.07 -9.49
CA ALA A 58 -29.90 -4.82 -9.60
C ALA A 58 -29.83 -5.95 -10.64
N SER A 59 -28.93 -5.82 -11.62
CA SER A 59 -28.68 -6.83 -12.65
C SER A 59 -27.78 -7.99 -12.19
N LEU A 60 -27.10 -7.86 -11.04
CA LEU A 60 -26.18 -8.86 -10.52
C LEU A 60 -26.93 -10.05 -9.90
N ALA A 61 -26.25 -11.20 -9.78
CA ALA A 61 -26.79 -12.36 -9.08
C ALA A 61 -27.18 -12.01 -7.63
N ALA A 62 -28.26 -12.62 -7.13
CA ALA A 62 -28.79 -12.32 -5.78
C ALA A 62 -27.75 -12.48 -4.65
N GLY A 63 -26.86 -13.47 -4.78
CA GLY A 63 -25.74 -13.65 -3.85
C GLY A 63 -24.76 -12.48 -3.86
N THR A 64 -24.38 -11.98 -5.05
CA THR A 64 -23.52 -10.80 -5.19
C THR A 64 -24.18 -9.55 -4.61
N GLN A 65 -25.49 -9.36 -4.84
CA GLN A 65 -26.24 -8.26 -4.24
C GLN A 65 -26.25 -8.32 -2.71
N GLN A 66 -26.38 -9.52 -2.14
CA GLN A 66 -26.34 -9.71 -0.69
C GLN A 66 -24.95 -9.36 -0.12
N LEU A 67 -23.88 -9.82 -0.77
CA LEU A 67 -22.51 -9.48 -0.35
C LEU A 67 -22.27 -7.96 -0.37
N ILE A 68 -22.75 -7.26 -1.40
CA ILE A 68 -22.67 -5.79 -1.46
C ILE A 68 -23.37 -5.15 -0.26
N ARG A 69 -24.60 -5.58 0.07
CA ARG A 69 -25.34 -5.07 1.25
C ARG A 69 -24.64 -5.36 2.57
N GLU A 70 -23.95 -6.51 2.69
CA GLU A 70 -23.16 -6.84 3.87
C GLU A 70 -21.93 -5.92 4.00
N LEU A 71 -21.26 -5.62 2.88
CA LEU A 71 -20.13 -4.69 2.84
C LEU A 71 -20.54 -3.25 3.17
N GLU A 72 -21.72 -2.79 2.75
CA GLU A 72 -22.24 -1.44 3.07
C GLU A 72 -22.36 -1.21 4.58
N ARG A 73 -22.71 -2.25 5.35
CA ARG A 73 -22.89 -2.13 6.81
C ARG A 73 -21.59 -1.87 7.57
N THR A 74 -20.46 -2.21 6.96
CA THR A 74 -19.14 -2.17 7.61
C THR A 74 -18.16 -1.34 6.79
N SER A 75 -18.62 -0.64 5.74
CA SER A 75 -17.74 0.17 4.92
C SER A 75 -17.16 1.34 5.71
N PHE A 76 -15.94 1.71 5.39
CA PHE A 76 -15.20 2.70 6.16
C PHE A 76 -14.65 3.85 5.32
N ASP A 77 -14.45 4.98 5.98
CA ASP A 77 -13.63 6.10 5.55
C ASP A 77 -12.81 6.62 6.73
N ALA A 78 -12.07 7.71 6.52
CA ALA A 78 -11.23 8.30 7.55
C ALA A 78 -12.02 8.82 8.77
N ALA A 79 -13.31 9.12 8.63
CA ALA A 79 -14.14 9.65 9.71
C ALA A 79 -14.74 8.53 10.59
N ASN A 80 -15.11 7.39 10.01
CA ASN A 80 -15.84 6.35 10.74
C ASN A 80 -15.01 5.09 11.08
N GLN A 81 -13.74 4.98 10.67
CA GLN A 81 -12.99 3.73 10.85
C GLN A 81 -12.86 3.28 12.32
N ASN A 82 -12.70 4.23 13.25
CA ASN A 82 -12.71 3.96 14.69
C ASN A 82 -14.06 3.45 15.20
N THR A 83 -15.17 3.95 14.64
CA THR A 83 -16.52 3.51 14.97
C THR A 83 -16.74 2.07 14.51
N VAL A 84 -16.35 1.75 13.26
CA VAL A 84 -16.40 0.37 12.75
C VAL A 84 -15.59 -0.57 13.64
N LEU A 85 -14.38 -0.16 14.04
CA LEU A 85 -13.57 -0.94 14.98
C LEU A 85 -14.28 -1.19 16.32
N ALA A 86 -14.89 -0.16 16.91
CA ALA A 86 -15.58 -0.25 18.19
C ALA A 86 -16.83 -1.13 18.12
N GLU A 87 -17.62 -1.01 17.05
CA GLU A 87 -18.84 -1.81 16.83
C GLU A 87 -18.55 -3.28 16.57
N VAL A 88 -17.48 -3.58 15.81
CA VAL A 88 -17.09 -4.96 15.52
C VAL A 88 -16.49 -5.64 16.75
N GLY A 89 -15.71 -4.91 17.54
CA GLY A 89 -15.00 -5.43 18.72
C GLY A 89 -14.08 -6.62 18.41
N PRO A 90 -13.11 -6.50 17.49
CA PRO A 90 -12.26 -7.62 17.10
C PRO A 90 -11.15 -7.89 18.13
N ASP A 91 -10.56 -9.08 18.05
CA ASP A 91 -9.34 -9.48 18.78
C ASP A 91 -8.07 -8.95 18.11
N ALA A 92 -8.09 -8.82 16.77
CA ALA A 92 -6.97 -8.34 15.95
C ALA A 92 -7.46 -7.57 14.72
N ILE A 93 -6.60 -6.72 14.17
CA ILE A 93 -6.89 -5.88 12.99
C ILE A 93 -5.86 -6.16 11.91
N LEU A 94 -6.31 -6.34 10.67
CA LEU A 94 -5.45 -6.45 9.50
C LEU A 94 -5.82 -5.35 8.49
N CYS A 95 -4.87 -4.50 8.14
CA CYS A 95 -4.98 -3.58 7.02
C CYS A 95 -4.35 -4.23 5.78
N GLY A 96 -5.17 -4.61 4.80
CA GLY A 96 -4.77 -5.33 3.59
C GLY A 96 -3.83 -4.56 2.66
N HIS A 97 -3.62 -3.27 2.93
CA HIS A 97 -2.49 -2.48 2.46
C HIS A 97 -2.37 -1.22 3.34
N TRP A 98 -1.19 -0.58 3.41
CA TRP A 98 -0.96 0.57 4.31
C TRP A 98 -1.95 1.76 4.18
N PRO A 99 -2.50 2.13 3.00
CA PRO A 99 -3.48 3.21 2.89
C PRO A 99 -4.83 2.87 3.52
N ALA A 100 -5.12 1.59 3.80
CA ALA A 100 -6.34 1.21 4.52
C ALA A 100 -6.28 1.62 6.00
N MET A 101 -5.09 1.93 6.52
CA MET A 101 -4.93 2.32 7.92
C MET A 101 -5.14 3.83 8.11
N THR A 102 -6.35 4.21 8.52
CA THR A 102 -6.76 5.60 8.78
C THR A 102 -7.23 5.83 10.22
N LEU A 103 -7.01 4.87 11.13
CA LEU A 103 -7.51 4.99 12.51
C LEU A 103 -6.91 6.23 13.18
N SER A 104 -7.80 7.01 13.81
CA SER A 104 -7.46 8.21 14.57
C SER A 104 -6.92 7.92 15.97
N THR A 105 -6.97 6.66 16.39
CA THR A 105 -6.36 6.19 17.63
C THR A 105 -5.65 4.89 17.39
N LYS A 106 -4.48 4.71 18.00
CA LYS A 106 -3.81 3.42 18.01
C LYS A 106 -4.70 2.40 18.75
N PRO A 107 -5.09 1.29 18.09
CA PRO A 107 -5.97 0.29 18.71
C PRO A 107 -5.27 -0.41 19.88
N SER A 108 -6.06 -0.99 20.79
CA SER A 108 -5.52 -1.89 21.83
C SER A 108 -5.22 -3.29 21.31
N GLN A 109 -5.91 -3.67 20.24
CA GLN A 109 -5.72 -4.91 19.48
C GLN A 109 -4.39 -4.87 18.72
N ALA A 110 -3.86 -6.05 18.40
CA ALA A 110 -2.74 -6.16 17.47
C ALA A 110 -3.13 -5.59 16.10
N LEU A 111 -2.33 -4.65 15.59
CA LEU A 111 -2.49 -4.06 14.26
C LEU A 111 -1.45 -4.63 13.30
N ILE A 112 -1.92 -5.42 12.33
CA ILE A 112 -1.11 -5.95 11.24
C ILE A 112 -1.32 -5.11 9.98
N VAL A 113 -0.25 -4.73 9.29
CA VAL A 113 -0.30 -3.99 8.03
C VAL A 113 0.41 -4.74 6.92
N ASP A 114 -0.28 -5.01 5.82
CA ASP A 114 0.34 -5.49 4.59
C ASP A 114 1.00 -4.33 3.83
N LEU A 115 2.26 -4.52 3.44
CA LEU A 115 3.09 -3.58 2.71
C LEU A 115 3.30 -4.06 1.28
N ALA A 116 2.27 -4.69 0.69
CA ALA A 116 2.31 -5.21 -0.66
C ALA A 116 2.64 -4.15 -1.71
N GLY A 117 3.70 -4.38 -2.48
CA GLY A 117 4.08 -3.52 -3.59
C GLY A 117 4.91 -2.30 -3.16
N PRO A 118 5.89 -1.88 -3.98
CA PRO A 118 6.72 -0.72 -3.69
C PRO A 118 5.96 0.59 -4.04
N HIS A 119 4.84 0.88 -3.37
CA HIS A 119 3.89 1.95 -3.71
C HIS A 119 4.53 3.36 -3.90
N MET A 120 5.73 3.63 -3.35
CA MET A 120 6.45 4.89 -3.63
C MET A 120 7.00 4.93 -5.06
N LEU A 121 7.53 3.81 -5.57
CA LEU A 121 7.97 3.71 -6.95
C LEU A 121 6.78 3.78 -7.91
N GLU A 122 5.68 3.10 -7.60
CA GLU A 122 4.44 3.19 -8.40
C GLU A 122 3.99 4.65 -8.53
N ARG A 123 3.93 5.39 -7.41
CA ARG A 123 3.61 6.83 -7.41
C ARG A 123 4.61 7.65 -8.21
N HIS A 124 5.90 7.34 -8.14
CA HIS A 124 6.92 8.01 -8.94
C HIS A 124 6.64 7.84 -10.44
N TYR A 125 6.38 6.61 -10.90
CA TYR A 125 6.06 6.34 -12.30
C TYR A 125 4.69 6.89 -12.73
N GLN A 126 3.75 7.08 -11.81
CA GLN A 126 2.50 7.80 -12.06
C GLN A 126 2.69 9.32 -12.20
N GLY A 127 3.88 9.84 -11.89
CA GLY A 127 4.15 11.27 -11.82
C GLY A 127 3.38 11.96 -10.70
N ALA A 128 3.14 11.27 -9.57
CA ALA A 128 2.42 11.85 -8.44
C ALA A 128 3.24 13.00 -7.81
N PRO A 129 2.63 14.18 -7.58
CA PRO A 129 3.37 15.40 -7.24
C PRO A 129 3.88 15.47 -5.78
N ASN A 130 3.32 14.68 -4.86
CA ASN A 130 3.63 14.75 -3.42
C ASN A 130 4.23 13.43 -2.88
N GLN A 131 5.45 13.11 -3.31
CA GLN A 131 6.17 11.90 -2.87
C GLN A 131 6.51 11.93 -1.39
N VAL A 132 6.95 13.08 -0.88
CA VAL A 132 7.35 13.26 0.53
C VAL A 132 6.16 13.02 1.45
N GLY A 133 5.00 13.63 1.17
CA GLY A 133 3.77 13.37 1.90
C GLY A 133 3.37 11.89 1.90
N ALA A 134 3.52 11.19 0.78
CA ALA A 134 3.21 9.76 0.70
C ALA A 134 4.18 8.89 1.55
N ALA A 135 5.47 9.22 1.55
CA ALA A 135 6.47 8.53 2.37
C ALA A 135 6.20 8.73 3.86
N LEU A 136 5.86 9.95 4.28
CA LEU A 136 5.55 10.25 5.67
C LEU A 136 4.23 9.63 6.12
N GLY A 137 3.21 9.60 5.26
CA GLY A 137 1.96 8.89 5.56
C GLY A 137 2.21 7.40 5.80
N LYS A 138 3.07 6.78 4.99
CA LYS A 138 3.49 5.39 5.20
C LYS A 138 4.25 5.21 6.52
N LEU A 139 5.18 6.10 6.85
CA LEU A 139 5.91 6.05 8.13
C LEU A 139 4.96 6.23 9.32
N ALA A 140 3.98 7.12 9.22
CA ALA A 140 2.98 7.33 10.26
C ALA A 140 2.10 6.09 10.49
N VAL A 141 1.79 5.34 9.43
CA VAL A 141 1.10 4.04 9.53
C VAL A 141 2.00 2.98 10.17
N ILE A 142 3.25 2.86 9.69
CA ILE A 142 4.20 1.87 10.20
C ILE A 142 4.50 2.08 11.69
N ALA A 143 4.66 3.33 12.13
CA ALA A 143 4.89 3.67 13.54
C ALA A 143 3.74 3.22 14.48
N ASN A 144 2.54 2.97 13.94
CA ASN A 144 1.37 2.56 14.72
C ASN A 144 1.04 1.08 14.63
N ALA A 145 1.65 0.34 13.70
CA ALA A 145 1.41 -1.08 13.51
C ALA A 145 2.37 -1.93 14.34
N ASP A 146 1.90 -3.10 14.75
CA ASP A 146 2.67 -4.05 15.55
C ASP A 146 3.43 -5.04 14.66
N TYR A 147 2.80 -5.45 13.56
CA TYR A 147 3.31 -6.48 12.66
C TYR A 147 3.10 -6.11 11.19
N PHE A 148 3.95 -6.67 10.32
CA PHE A 148 4.02 -6.32 8.92
C PHE A 148 4.04 -7.56 8.03
N ILE A 149 3.35 -7.48 6.90
CA ILE A 149 3.39 -8.49 5.85
C ILE A 149 4.03 -7.86 4.62
N VAL A 150 4.89 -8.61 3.93
CA VAL A 150 5.45 -8.23 2.61
C VAL A 150 5.31 -9.40 1.65
N SER A 151 5.44 -9.16 0.34
CA SER A 151 5.19 -10.20 -0.67
C SER A 151 6.36 -11.16 -0.89
N GLY A 152 7.57 -10.79 -0.47
CA GLY A 152 8.77 -11.60 -0.66
C GLY A 152 10.07 -10.95 -0.16
N PRO A 153 11.21 -11.64 -0.29
CA PRO A 153 12.49 -11.24 0.29
C PRO A 153 12.99 -9.85 -0.12
N LYS A 154 12.85 -9.46 -1.39
CA LYS A 154 13.29 -8.13 -1.85
C LYS A 154 12.45 -7.01 -1.26
N GLN A 155 11.13 -7.22 -1.18
CA GLN A 155 10.25 -6.28 -0.47
C GLN A 155 10.58 -6.20 1.01
N ARG A 156 10.90 -7.33 1.64
CA ARG A 156 11.35 -7.35 3.04
C ARG A 156 12.54 -6.42 3.26
N LEU A 157 13.58 -6.53 2.43
CA LEU A 157 14.75 -5.64 2.51
C LEU A 157 14.38 -4.17 2.27
N TYR A 158 13.55 -3.89 1.27
CA TYR A 158 13.07 -2.54 0.99
C TYR A 158 12.34 -1.92 2.19
N PHE A 159 11.43 -2.67 2.83
CA PHE A 159 10.61 -2.17 3.93
C PHE A 159 11.31 -2.16 5.29
N LEU A 160 12.34 -2.97 5.53
CA LEU A 160 13.12 -2.88 6.77
C LEU A 160 13.67 -1.46 7.01
N SER A 161 14.04 -0.75 5.93
CA SER A 161 14.46 0.66 6.03
C SER A 161 13.34 1.58 6.56
N TYR A 162 12.08 1.35 6.17
CA TYR A 162 10.93 2.11 6.68
C TYR A 162 10.65 1.78 8.14
N LEU A 163 10.70 0.50 8.51
CA LEU A 163 10.49 0.04 9.90
C LEU A 163 11.52 0.67 10.85
N LEU A 164 12.80 0.69 10.46
CA LEU A 164 13.87 1.34 11.23
C LEU A 164 13.61 2.85 11.40
N ARG A 165 13.21 3.53 10.32
CA ARG A 165 12.91 4.98 10.36
C ARG A 165 11.67 5.31 11.18
N ALA A 166 10.72 4.38 11.23
CA ALA A 166 9.55 4.47 12.10
C ALA A 166 9.84 4.01 13.55
N ALA A 167 11.10 3.72 13.88
CA ALA A 167 11.54 3.27 15.20
C ALA A 167 10.83 1.99 15.70
N VAL A 168 10.49 1.07 14.81
CA VAL A 168 9.95 -0.25 15.16
C VAL A 168 11.03 -1.06 15.87
N ASP A 169 10.75 -1.52 17.09
CA ASP A 169 11.65 -2.38 17.87
C ASP A 169 11.79 -3.78 17.24
N ARG A 170 13.03 -4.30 17.18
CA ARG A 170 13.37 -5.62 16.59
C ARG A 170 12.62 -5.88 15.28
N PRO A 171 12.75 -5.01 14.27
CA PRO A 171 11.88 -5.00 13.09
C PRO A 171 11.91 -6.31 12.31
N GLU A 172 13.03 -7.03 12.33
CA GLU A 172 13.19 -8.35 11.73
C GLU A 172 12.27 -9.42 12.34
N GLN A 173 11.86 -9.28 13.60
CA GLN A 173 10.95 -10.21 14.29
C GLN A 173 9.47 -9.86 14.05
N ARG A 174 9.19 -8.67 13.49
CA ARG A 174 7.83 -8.13 13.33
C ARG A 174 7.34 -8.11 11.89
N ILE A 175 8.15 -8.55 10.94
CA ILE A 175 7.79 -8.62 9.52
C ILE A 175 7.85 -10.08 9.06
N VAL A 176 6.89 -10.50 8.23
CA VAL A 176 6.85 -11.83 7.59
C VAL A 176 6.64 -11.70 6.09
N GLU A 177 7.12 -12.70 5.36
CA GLU A 177 6.93 -12.83 3.93
C GLU A 177 5.73 -13.73 3.66
N ILE A 178 4.74 -13.21 2.94
CA ILE A 178 3.60 -13.96 2.45
C ILE A 178 3.47 -13.62 0.97
N VAL A 179 3.83 -14.59 0.13
CA VAL A 179 3.58 -14.57 -1.31
C VAL A 179 2.07 -14.48 -1.56
N MET A 180 1.66 -14.22 -2.81
CA MET A 180 0.24 -14.12 -3.18
C MET A 180 -0.56 -15.38 -2.76
N PRO A 181 -1.50 -15.28 -1.80
CA PRO A 181 -2.33 -16.40 -1.38
C PRO A 181 -3.49 -16.61 -2.36
N MET A 182 -3.69 -17.84 -2.78
CA MET A 182 -4.64 -18.30 -3.81
C MET A 182 -5.45 -19.49 -3.29
N ASN A 183 -6.55 -19.81 -3.97
CA ASN A 183 -7.42 -20.92 -3.56
C ASN A 183 -6.66 -22.28 -3.64
N PRO A 184 -6.68 -23.14 -2.59
CA PRO A 184 -6.09 -24.48 -2.65
C PRO A 184 -6.72 -25.37 -3.74
N GLU A 185 -7.98 -25.11 -4.10
CA GLU A 185 -8.64 -25.74 -5.23
C GLU A 185 -8.19 -25.08 -6.55
N LEU A 186 -7.41 -25.82 -7.33
CA LEU A 186 -6.93 -25.35 -8.63
C LEU A 186 -8.08 -25.35 -9.67
N PRO A 187 -8.06 -24.41 -10.63
CA PRO A 187 -8.98 -24.43 -11.76
C PRO A 187 -8.82 -25.72 -12.58
N ALA A 188 -9.94 -26.28 -13.03
CA ALA A 188 -9.91 -27.44 -13.90
C ALA A 188 -9.28 -27.09 -15.26
N ARG A 189 -8.36 -27.93 -15.73
CA ARG A 189 -7.76 -27.82 -17.07
C ARG A 189 -8.19 -29.01 -17.93
N PRO A 190 -8.73 -28.79 -19.13
CA PRO A 190 -9.01 -29.88 -20.05
C PRO A 190 -7.71 -30.54 -20.51
N VAL A 191 -7.74 -31.85 -20.73
CA VAL A 191 -6.65 -32.57 -21.38
C VAL A 191 -6.44 -31.96 -22.76
N GLN A 192 -5.22 -31.52 -23.03
CA GLN A 192 -4.91 -30.84 -24.28
C GLN A 192 -4.66 -31.87 -25.38
N SER A 193 -5.35 -31.72 -26.52
CA SER A 193 -5.17 -32.61 -27.66
C SER A 193 -3.73 -32.54 -28.20
N PRO A 194 -3.09 -33.69 -28.50
CA PRO A 194 -1.77 -33.71 -29.14
C PRO A 194 -1.77 -33.02 -30.51
N GLY A 195 -0.62 -32.46 -30.91
CA GLY A 195 -0.40 -31.99 -32.28
C GLY A 195 -0.96 -30.60 -32.63
N ARG A 196 -1.40 -29.82 -31.64
CA ARG A 196 -1.78 -28.42 -31.85
C ARG A 196 -0.63 -27.45 -31.59
N TYR A 197 -0.71 -26.28 -32.19
CA TYR A 197 0.25 -25.20 -31.95
C TYR A 197 0.02 -24.50 -30.60
N PRO A 198 1.08 -23.90 -30.00
CA PRO A 198 0.98 -23.21 -28.72
C PRO A 198 0.01 -22.02 -28.75
N ARG A 199 -0.83 -21.90 -27.71
CA ARG A 199 -1.68 -20.73 -27.46
C ARG A 199 -1.10 -19.90 -26.33
N PHE A 200 -0.69 -18.69 -26.65
CA PHE A 200 -0.11 -17.73 -25.74
C PHE A 200 -1.17 -16.79 -25.13
N VAL A 201 -0.94 -16.33 -23.90
CA VAL A 201 -1.74 -15.27 -23.29
C VAL A 201 -0.86 -14.18 -22.68
N PHE A 202 -1.30 -12.93 -22.81
CA PHE A 202 -0.87 -11.81 -21.99
C PHE A 202 -2.12 -11.12 -21.44
N GLY A 203 -2.04 -10.55 -20.23
CA GLY A 203 -3.20 -9.84 -19.71
C GLY A 203 -2.92 -8.95 -18.51
N GLY A 204 -3.97 -8.52 -17.82
CA GLY A 204 -3.90 -7.70 -16.60
C GLY A 204 -4.20 -6.22 -16.81
N VAL A 205 -4.06 -5.46 -15.73
CA VAL A 205 -4.35 -4.02 -15.68
C VAL A 205 -3.25 -3.21 -16.35
N PHE A 206 -3.63 -2.18 -17.11
CA PHE A 206 -2.71 -1.28 -17.78
C PHE A 206 -2.11 -0.27 -16.79
N LEU A 207 -0.79 -0.35 -16.60
CA LEU A 207 -0.04 0.46 -15.63
C LEU A 207 1.18 1.10 -16.29
N PRO A 208 1.51 2.37 -15.97
CA PRO A 208 2.47 3.17 -16.72
C PRO A 208 3.93 2.78 -16.50
N TRP A 209 4.23 1.98 -15.46
CA TRP A 209 5.56 1.43 -15.18
C TRP A 209 5.79 0.05 -15.79
N GLN A 210 4.84 -0.48 -16.55
CA GLN A 210 4.98 -1.77 -17.22
C GLN A 210 5.31 -1.57 -18.69
N ASN A 211 6.22 -2.39 -19.20
CA ASN A 211 6.56 -2.40 -20.62
C ASN A 211 6.83 -3.84 -21.10
N PRO A 212 5.79 -4.54 -21.61
CA PRO A 212 5.95 -5.85 -22.24
C PRO A 212 6.22 -5.76 -23.75
N ALA A 213 6.25 -4.55 -24.34
CA ALA A 213 6.18 -4.36 -25.78
C ALA A 213 7.26 -5.11 -26.58
N PRO A 214 8.56 -5.12 -26.19
CA PRO A 214 9.57 -5.86 -26.95
C PRO A 214 9.22 -7.35 -27.08
N SER A 215 8.84 -7.99 -25.97
CA SER A 215 8.54 -9.42 -25.94
C SER A 215 7.27 -9.78 -26.73
N LEU A 216 6.23 -8.95 -26.66
CA LEU A 216 4.98 -9.20 -27.37
C LEU A 216 5.10 -8.95 -28.88
N ARG A 217 5.90 -7.94 -29.29
CA ARG A 217 6.21 -7.70 -30.70
C ARG A 217 7.04 -8.83 -31.29
N GLN A 218 8.06 -9.28 -30.57
CA GLN A 218 8.84 -10.45 -30.99
C GLN A 218 7.96 -11.70 -31.10
N LEU A 219 7.07 -11.95 -30.14
CA LEU A 219 6.11 -13.06 -30.26
C LEU A 219 5.22 -12.93 -31.51
N LYS A 220 4.72 -11.73 -31.82
CA LYS A 220 3.94 -11.46 -33.05
C LYS A 220 4.74 -11.79 -34.33
N GLU A 221 6.01 -11.39 -34.39
CA GLU A 221 6.91 -11.73 -35.52
C GLU A 221 7.11 -13.24 -35.63
N GLU A 222 7.25 -13.92 -34.50
CA GLU A 222 7.48 -15.36 -34.43
C GLU A 222 6.23 -16.18 -34.82
N LEU A 223 5.02 -15.66 -34.55
CA LEU A 223 3.75 -16.18 -35.10
C LEU A 223 3.72 -16.06 -36.63
N THR A 224 4.17 -14.93 -37.18
CA THR A 224 4.24 -14.70 -38.63
C THR A 224 5.20 -15.69 -39.30
N THR A 225 6.44 -15.75 -38.80
CA THR A 225 7.51 -16.60 -39.34
C THR A 225 7.14 -18.08 -39.33
N ARG A 226 6.48 -18.56 -38.28
CA ARG A 226 6.07 -19.97 -38.16
C ARG A 226 4.70 -20.27 -38.77
N SER A 227 3.92 -19.26 -39.14
CA SER A 227 2.53 -19.39 -39.62
C SER A 227 1.67 -20.28 -38.70
N SER A 228 1.89 -20.22 -37.39
CA SER A 228 1.28 -21.14 -36.43
C SER A 228 1.29 -20.63 -34.98
N GLY A 229 0.33 -21.08 -34.18
CA GLY A 229 0.09 -20.60 -32.80
C GLY A 229 -0.92 -19.46 -32.73
N SER A 230 -1.15 -18.91 -31.53
CA SER A 230 -2.00 -17.73 -31.34
C SER A 230 -1.62 -16.96 -30.08
N LEU A 231 -1.97 -15.68 -30.01
CA LEU A 231 -1.81 -14.85 -28.82
C LEU A 231 -3.15 -14.22 -28.44
N THR A 232 -3.58 -14.37 -27.19
CA THR A 232 -4.72 -13.63 -26.65
C THR A 232 -4.23 -12.55 -25.70
N LEU A 233 -4.64 -11.31 -25.93
CA LEU A 233 -4.36 -10.14 -25.11
C LEU A 233 -5.61 -9.78 -24.30
N ILE A 234 -5.54 -9.79 -22.97
CA ILE A 234 -6.70 -9.55 -22.10
C ILE A 234 -6.40 -8.42 -21.10
N GLY A 235 -6.92 -7.22 -21.29
CA GLY A 235 -6.60 -6.15 -20.37
C GLY A 235 -7.43 -4.89 -20.51
N GLY A 236 -7.24 -3.98 -19.56
CA GLY A 236 -7.94 -2.71 -19.53
C GLY A 236 -7.50 -1.80 -18.40
N LYS A 237 -8.27 -0.75 -18.20
CA LYS A 237 -8.06 0.26 -17.15
C LYS A 237 -8.21 -0.34 -15.76
N HIS A 238 -7.59 0.28 -14.76
CA HIS A 238 -7.82 -0.12 -13.37
C HIS A 238 -9.32 0.06 -13.02
N PRO A 239 -9.97 -0.92 -12.35
CA PRO A 239 -11.43 -0.91 -12.16
C PRO A 239 -11.93 0.28 -11.32
N ASN A 240 -11.15 0.69 -10.31
CA ASN A 240 -11.59 1.68 -9.32
C ASN A 240 -10.76 2.98 -9.27
N TYR A 241 -9.70 3.10 -10.07
CA TYR A 241 -8.78 4.24 -10.01
C TYR A 241 -8.44 4.73 -11.41
N ASP A 242 -8.40 6.04 -11.60
CA ASP A 242 -7.99 6.64 -12.86
C ASP A 242 -6.45 6.70 -12.93
N ILE A 243 -5.85 5.63 -13.45
CA ILE A 243 -4.40 5.48 -13.60
C ILE A 243 -4.06 5.60 -15.09
N ARG A 244 -3.00 6.36 -15.41
CA ARG A 244 -2.50 6.47 -16.80
C ARG A 244 -2.17 5.09 -17.35
N LEU A 245 -2.57 4.85 -18.60
CA LEU A 245 -2.49 3.52 -19.21
C LEU A 245 -1.10 3.17 -19.76
N GLY A 246 -0.16 4.12 -19.75
CA GLY A 246 1.16 3.94 -20.36
C GLY A 246 1.05 3.64 -21.85
N ILE A 247 1.74 2.58 -22.29
CA ILE A 247 1.86 2.20 -23.71
C ILE A 247 0.79 1.23 -24.20
N TYR A 248 -0.13 0.79 -23.32
CA TYR A 248 -0.96 -0.40 -23.58
C TYR A 248 -2.01 -0.22 -24.67
N GLU A 249 -2.70 0.93 -24.75
CA GLU A 249 -3.75 1.13 -25.77
C GLU A 249 -3.18 1.08 -27.19
N GLU A 250 -2.04 1.72 -27.42
CA GLU A 250 -1.35 1.71 -28.70
C GLU A 250 -0.78 0.32 -29.00
N LEU A 251 -0.11 -0.29 -28.01
CA LEU A 251 0.46 -1.64 -28.15
C LEU A 251 -0.60 -2.69 -28.48
N PHE A 252 -1.73 -2.70 -27.77
CA PHE A 252 -2.80 -3.68 -28.04
C PHE A 252 -3.40 -3.48 -29.43
N ARG A 253 -3.60 -2.22 -29.85
CA ARG A 253 -4.08 -1.89 -31.21
C ARG A 253 -3.10 -2.39 -32.29
N GLU A 254 -1.81 -2.11 -32.13
CA GLU A 254 -0.73 -2.55 -33.03
C GLU A 254 -0.64 -4.08 -33.14
N LEU A 255 -0.76 -4.79 -32.02
CA LEU A 255 -0.67 -6.25 -31.99
C LEU A 255 -1.92 -6.91 -32.59
N ALA A 256 -3.11 -6.33 -32.39
CA ALA A 256 -4.39 -6.83 -32.90
C ALA A 256 -4.51 -6.84 -34.43
N GLU A 257 -3.65 -6.11 -35.15
CA GLU A 257 -3.61 -6.13 -36.62
C GLU A 257 -3.19 -7.50 -37.18
N HIS A 258 -2.58 -8.36 -36.35
CA HIS A 258 -2.13 -9.69 -36.77
C HIS A 258 -3.27 -10.73 -36.64
N PRO A 259 -3.54 -11.57 -37.67
CA PRO A 259 -4.71 -12.45 -37.69
C PRO A 259 -4.72 -13.57 -36.63
N GLN A 260 -3.56 -13.89 -36.06
CA GLN A 260 -3.44 -14.87 -34.95
C GLN A 260 -3.43 -14.21 -33.56
N VAL A 261 -3.71 -12.91 -33.48
CA VAL A 261 -3.80 -12.16 -32.23
C VAL A 261 -5.25 -11.79 -31.96
N ASP A 262 -5.78 -12.22 -30.82
CA ASP A 262 -7.10 -11.84 -30.32
C ASP A 262 -6.96 -10.84 -29.16
N THR A 263 -7.86 -9.85 -29.08
CA THR A 263 -7.88 -8.88 -27.97
C THR A 263 -9.22 -8.94 -27.26
N LYS A 264 -9.16 -8.94 -25.93
CA LYS A 264 -10.31 -8.92 -25.03
C LYS A 264 -10.19 -7.75 -24.07
N PRO A 265 -11.32 -7.14 -23.68
CA PRO A 265 -11.33 -6.12 -22.65
C PRO A 265 -10.94 -6.72 -21.28
N MET A 266 -10.93 -5.88 -20.26
CA MET A 266 -10.86 -6.36 -18.89
C MET A 266 -12.07 -7.25 -18.57
N LEU A 267 -11.81 -8.49 -18.16
CA LEU A 267 -12.84 -9.50 -17.88
C LEU A 267 -13.14 -9.56 -16.37
N PRO A 268 -14.35 -10.04 -16.00
CA PRO A 268 -14.57 -10.59 -14.67
C PRO A 268 -13.51 -11.63 -14.30
N TYR A 269 -13.15 -11.70 -13.02
CA TYR A 269 -12.01 -12.53 -12.61
C TYR A 269 -12.20 -14.02 -12.93
N GLU A 270 -13.40 -14.55 -12.72
CA GLU A 270 -13.74 -15.94 -13.03
C GLU A 270 -13.67 -16.24 -14.53
N GLU A 271 -14.09 -15.30 -15.38
CA GLU A 271 -13.96 -15.42 -16.84
C GLU A 271 -12.50 -15.35 -17.29
N PHE A 272 -11.71 -14.48 -16.68
CA PHE A 272 -10.27 -14.43 -16.91
C PHE A 272 -9.63 -15.78 -16.58
N ILE A 273 -9.89 -16.34 -15.39
CA ILE A 273 -9.37 -17.67 -15.00
C ILE A 273 -9.89 -18.77 -15.95
N GLY A 274 -11.17 -18.75 -16.30
CA GLY A 274 -11.75 -19.69 -17.26
C GLY A 274 -11.08 -19.64 -18.64
N SER A 275 -10.64 -18.45 -19.08
CA SER A 275 -9.91 -18.31 -20.33
C SER A 275 -8.55 -19.01 -20.32
N LEU A 276 -7.91 -19.14 -19.15
CA LEU A 276 -6.60 -19.78 -18.98
C LEU A 276 -6.64 -21.31 -19.10
N ALA A 277 -7.81 -21.94 -18.94
CA ALA A 277 -7.99 -23.38 -19.14
C ALA A 277 -7.60 -23.81 -20.57
N ASN A 278 -7.69 -22.86 -21.50
CA ASN A 278 -7.37 -23.02 -22.91
C ASN A 278 -6.07 -22.29 -23.32
N THR A 279 -5.15 -22.07 -22.39
CA THR A 279 -3.86 -21.46 -22.66
C THR A 279 -2.73 -22.45 -22.40
N ASP A 280 -1.72 -22.47 -23.27
CA ASP A 280 -0.55 -23.33 -23.14
C ASP A 280 0.59 -22.62 -22.39
N VAL A 281 0.87 -21.36 -22.73
CA VAL A 281 1.95 -20.58 -22.13
C VAL A 281 1.50 -19.13 -21.91
N ALA A 282 1.81 -18.55 -20.75
CA ALA A 282 1.64 -17.12 -20.54
C ALA A 282 2.94 -16.38 -20.83
N VAL A 283 2.84 -15.14 -21.34
CA VAL A 283 3.99 -14.26 -21.51
C VAL A 283 3.85 -13.08 -20.57
N ASP A 284 4.84 -12.88 -19.71
CA ASP A 284 4.91 -11.76 -18.77
C ASP A 284 6.36 -11.30 -18.61
N LEU A 285 6.98 -10.98 -19.75
CA LEU A 285 8.36 -10.54 -19.85
C LEU A 285 8.44 -9.02 -19.94
N MET A 286 8.53 -8.40 -18.77
CA MET A 286 8.58 -6.95 -18.62
C MET A 286 10.01 -6.42 -18.70
N GLN A 287 10.22 -5.31 -19.42
CA GLN A 287 11.47 -4.55 -19.29
C GLN A 287 11.75 -4.24 -17.82
N TRP A 288 13.02 -4.28 -17.45
CA TRP A 288 13.46 -4.04 -16.09
C TRP A 288 13.20 -2.60 -15.66
N ASN A 289 12.69 -2.46 -14.45
CA ASN A 289 12.80 -1.26 -13.64
C ASN A 289 12.68 -1.65 -12.15
N LEU A 290 12.96 -0.71 -11.25
CA LEU A 290 12.98 -0.97 -9.81
C LEU A 290 11.62 -1.44 -9.26
N GLU A 291 10.52 -0.93 -9.81
CA GLU A 291 9.18 -1.33 -9.36
C GLU A 291 8.92 -2.79 -9.75
N ARG A 292 9.26 -3.18 -11.00
CA ARG A 292 9.11 -4.57 -11.48
C ARG A 292 10.01 -5.53 -10.71
N GLU A 293 11.22 -5.11 -10.33
CA GLU A 293 12.12 -5.95 -9.56
C GLU A 293 11.61 -6.27 -8.15
N LEU A 294 10.95 -5.30 -7.51
CA LEU A 294 10.35 -5.45 -6.20
C LEU A 294 8.94 -6.05 -6.25
N ALA A 295 8.33 -6.18 -7.42
CA ALA A 295 6.97 -6.69 -7.55
C ALA A 295 6.91 -8.22 -7.44
N VAL A 296 5.92 -8.71 -6.70
CA VAL A 296 5.43 -10.08 -6.81
C VAL A 296 4.10 -10.00 -7.55
N THR A 297 4.12 -10.34 -8.83
CA THR A 297 3.04 -10.05 -9.76
C THR A 297 1.86 -11.00 -9.60
N ILE A 298 0.71 -10.44 -9.26
CA ILE A 298 -0.54 -11.18 -9.03
C ILE A 298 -1.04 -11.84 -10.33
N ARG A 299 -0.80 -11.19 -11.47
CA ARG A 299 -1.07 -11.76 -12.80
C ARG A 299 -0.32 -13.07 -13.04
N SER A 300 1.01 -13.06 -12.91
CA SER A 300 1.82 -14.25 -13.17
C SER A 300 1.55 -15.35 -12.14
N THR A 301 1.28 -14.97 -10.89
CA THR A 301 0.80 -15.91 -9.87
C THR A 301 -0.53 -16.55 -10.28
N SER A 302 -1.47 -15.78 -10.85
CA SER A 302 -2.75 -16.31 -11.34
C SER A 302 -2.57 -17.30 -12.51
N TYR A 303 -1.63 -17.04 -13.42
CA TYR A 303 -1.28 -18.00 -14.48
C TYR A 303 -0.77 -19.32 -13.91
N LEU A 304 0.23 -19.24 -13.02
CA LEU A 304 0.82 -20.41 -12.39
C LEU A 304 -0.20 -21.19 -11.55
N TRP A 305 -1.07 -20.49 -10.81
CA TRP A 305 -2.18 -21.07 -10.07
C TRP A 305 -3.19 -21.78 -10.98
N ALA A 306 -3.46 -21.24 -12.16
CA ALA A 306 -4.27 -21.89 -13.18
C ALA A 306 -3.53 -22.97 -13.98
N GLY A 307 -2.32 -23.39 -13.54
CA GLY A 307 -1.49 -24.40 -14.20
C GLY A 307 -0.89 -23.96 -15.54
N VAL A 308 -0.86 -22.66 -15.84
CA VAL A 308 -0.24 -22.11 -17.06
C VAL A 308 1.22 -21.73 -16.77
N PRO A 309 2.22 -22.41 -17.38
CA PRO A 309 3.60 -22.01 -17.24
C PRO A 309 3.86 -20.67 -17.94
N VAL A 310 4.82 -19.90 -17.43
CA VAL A 310 5.02 -18.50 -17.84
C VAL A 310 6.43 -18.25 -18.39
N ILE A 311 6.54 -17.45 -19.44
CA ILE A 311 7.79 -16.79 -19.84
C ILE A 311 7.89 -15.50 -19.03
N TYR A 312 8.88 -15.43 -18.15
CA TYR A 312 9.02 -14.40 -17.13
C TYR A 312 10.41 -13.80 -17.12
N ASN A 313 10.57 -12.68 -16.42
CA ASN A 313 11.87 -12.09 -16.18
C ASN A 313 12.75 -12.97 -15.26
N ASN A 314 14.05 -12.69 -15.23
CA ASN A 314 15.06 -13.36 -14.38
C ASN A 314 15.48 -12.53 -13.15
N TYR A 315 14.79 -11.43 -12.84
CA TYR A 315 15.23 -10.49 -11.80
C TYR A 315 14.29 -10.44 -10.58
N ALA A 316 12.99 -10.69 -10.71
CA ALA A 316 12.03 -10.54 -9.62
C ALA A 316 12.00 -11.75 -8.68
N ASP A 317 11.51 -11.63 -7.45
CA ASP A 317 11.47 -12.78 -6.51
C ASP A 317 10.66 -13.96 -7.04
N LEU A 318 9.59 -13.71 -7.80
CA LEU A 318 8.78 -14.76 -8.40
C LEU A 318 9.57 -15.60 -9.42
N SER A 319 10.58 -15.03 -10.09
CA SER A 319 11.44 -15.77 -11.03
C SER A 319 12.17 -16.92 -10.34
N ARG A 320 12.68 -16.69 -9.13
CA ARG A 320 13.36 -17.71 -8.32
C ARG A 320 12.44 -18.88 -7.97
N LEU A 321 11.16 -18.60 -7.71
CA LEU A 321 10.16 -19.65 -7.47
C LEU A 321 9.83 -20.43 -8.74
N ILE A 322 9.68 -19.73 -9.87
CA ILE A 322 9.42 -20.34 -11.18
C ILE A 322 10.58 -21.27 -11.56
N GLU A 323 11.83 -20.84 -11.41
CA GLU A 323 13.02 -21.64 -11.67
C GLU A 323 13.13 -22.85 -10.73
N ARG A 324 12.94 -22.64 -9.43
CA ARG A 324 13.04 -23.72 -8.42
C ARG A 324 12.04 -24.85 -8.68
N TYR A 325 10.83 -24.52 -9.12
CA TYR A 325 9.80 -25.51 -9.39
C TYR A 325 9.84 -26.04 -10.83
N ASP A 326 10.65 -25.43 -11.70
CA ASP A 326 10.60 -25.62 -13.15
C ASP A 326 9.19 -25.39 -13.72
N ALA A 327 8.57 -24.27 -13.34
CA ALA A 327 7.18 -23.91 -13.64
C ALA A 327 7.04 -22.90 -14.80
N GLY A 328 8.11 -22.67 -15.56
CA GLY A 328 8.15 -21.66 -16.62
C GLY A 328 9.57 -21.45 -17.17
N TRP A 329 9.81 -20.30 -17.79
CA TRP A 329 11.10 -19.89 -18.33
C TRP A 329 11.43 -18.48 -17.85
N CYS A 330 12.53 -18.34 -17.11
CA CYS A 330 13.01 -17.05 -16.63
C CYS A 330 14.17 -16.58 -17.51
N ILE A 331 13.96 -15.49 -18.24
CA ILE A 331 14.94 -14.94 -19.19
C ILE A 331 15.17 -13.45 -18.94
N ASP A 332 16.33 -12.95 -19.36
CA ASP A 332 16.60 -11.52 -19.35
C ASP A 332 15.73 -10.84 -20.43
N PRO A 333 14.86 -9.87 -20.08
CA PRO A 333 14.08 -9.13 -21.09
C PRO A 333 14.93 -8.32 -22.06
N ALA A 334 16.22 -8.09 -21.78
CA ALA A 334 17.17 -7.44 -22.67
C ALA A 334 17.82 -8.41 -23.69
N ASP A 335 17.58 -9.72 -23.57
CA ASP A 335 18.10 -10.74 -24.48
C ASP A 335 17.00 -11.30 -25.41
N PRO A 336 16.78 -10.71 -26.60
CA PRO A 336 15.81 -11.22 -27.54
C PRO A 336 16.16 -12.62 -28.06
N GLN A 337 17.45 -13.00 -28.11
CA GLN A 337 17.85 -14.33 -28.59
C GLN A 337 17.42 -15.43 -27.62
N ALA A 338 17.43 -15.14 -26.31
CA ALA A 338 16.87 -16.04 -25.30
C ALA A 338 15.36 -16.26 -25.48
N LEU A 339 14.61 -15.21 -25.86
CA LEU A 339 13.18 -15.35 -26.14
C LEU A 339 12.94 -16.21 -27.39
N THR A 340 13.65 -15.97 -28.50
CA THR A 340 13.55 -16.81 -29.71
C THR A 340 13.88 -18.27 -29.40
N THR A 341 14.93 -18.53 -28.62
CA THR A 341 15.31 -19.89 -28.20
C THR A 341 14.24 -20.56 -27.34
N THR A 342 13.63 -19.80 -26.43
CA THR A 342 12.54 -20.28 -25.56
C THR A 342 11.30 -20.61 -26.38
N LEU A 343 10.92 -19.76 -27.33
CA LEU A 343 9.81 -20.00 -28.23
C LEU A 343 10.07 -21.25 -29.08
N ASP A 344 11.28 -21.39 -29.63
CA ASP A 344 11.70 -22.58 -30.36
C ASP A 344 11.53 -23.89 -29.56
N GLU A 345 11.90 -23.88 -28.27
CA GLU A 345 11.65 -25.01 -27.37
C GLU A 345 10.15 -25.30 -27.21
N ILE A 346 9.34 -24.27 -26.94
CA ILE A 346 7.89 -24.37 -26.73
C ILE A 346 7.20 -24.97 -27.97
N TYR A 347 7.58 -24.55 -29.17
CA TYR A 347 7.01 -25.09 -30.41
C TYR A 347 7.46 -26.53 -30.71
N ARG A 348 8.69 -26.90 -30.36
CA ARG A 348 9.24 -28.24 -30.66
C ARG A 348 8.90 -29.29 -29.60
N SER A 349 8.59 -28.86 -28.38
CA SER A 349 8.57 -29.74 -27.19
C SER A 349 7.27 -29.59 -26.37
N PRO A 350 6.09 -29.94 -26.92
CA PRO A 350 4.81 -29.83 -26.20
C PRO A 350 4.78 -30.61 -24.87
N GLU A 351 5.54 -31.71 -24.77
CA GLU A 351 5.74 -32.46 -23.54
C GLU A 351 6.46 -31.65 -22.45
N ARG A 352 7.39 -30.77 -22.82
CA ARG A 352 8.05 -29.87 -21.86
C ARG A 352 7.08 -28.80 -21.35
N VAL A 353 6.19 -28.30 -22.21
CA VAL A 353 5.12 -27.39 -21.80
C VAL A 353 4.18 -28.07 -20.80
N GLN A 354 3.79 -29.32 -21.06
CA GLN A 354 2.95 -30.11 -20.14
C GLN A 354 3.64 -30.37 -18.80
N LEU A 355 4.93 -30.71 -18.82
CA LEU A 355 5.71 -30.89 -17.59
C LEU A 355 5.76 -29.61 -16.75
N LYS A 356 6.07 -28.47 -17.38
CA LYS A 356 6.09 -27.16 -16.70
C LYS A 356 4.70 -26.74 -16.19
N SER A 357 3.64 -27.12 -16.90
CA SER A 357 2.25 -26.94 -16.46
C SER A 357 1.95 -27.72 -15.17
N ALA A 358 2.32 -29.01 -15.10
CA ALA A 358 2.19 -29.81 -13.88
C ALA A 358 3.05 -29.25 -12.72
N ASN A 359 4.24 -28.74 -13.03
CA ASN A 359 5.10 -28.08 -12.04
C ASN A 359 4.51 -26.76 -11.54
N ALA A 360 3.82 -25.99 -12.39
CA ALA A 360 3.10 -24.79 -11.97
C ALA A 360 1.96 -25.11 -11.01
N GLU A 361 1.20 -26.18 -11.26
CA GLU A 361 0.18 -26.68 -10.33
C GLU A 361 0.79 -27.12 -8.99
N ARG A 362 1.95 -27.80 -9.03
CA ARG A 362 2.68 -28.16 -7.80
C ARG A 362 3.11 -26.93 -7.02
N LEU A 363 3.71 -25.93 -7.68
CA LEU A 363 4.07 -24.64 -7.06
C LEU A 363 2.85 -23.98 -6.42
N ALA A 364 1.71 -23.97 -7.09
CA ALA A 364 0.48 -23.40 -6.57
C ALA A 364 -0.02 -24.10 -5.30
N ARG A 365 0.00 -25.44 -5.29
CA ARG A 365 -0.43 -26.27 -4.13
C ARG A 365 0.51 -26.17 -2.93
N GLU A 366 1.80 -25.99 -3.17
CA GLU A 366 2.81 -26.00 -2.11
C GLU A 366 3.10 -24.60 -1.55
N VAL A 367 2.97 -23.56 -2.36
CA VAL A 367 3.43 -22.21 -2.01
C VAL A 367 2.31 -21.17 -2.03
N PHE A 368 1.42 -21.21 -3.03
CA PHE A 368 0.37 -20.17 -3.17
C PHE A 368 -0.91 -20.50 -2.42
N SER A 369 -1.15 -21.75 -2.03
CA SER A 369 -2.42 -22.12 -1.38
C SER A 369 -2.60 -21.36 -0.07
N TRP A 370 -3.73 -20.66 0.09
CA TRP A 370 -3.94 -19.70 1.17
C TRP A 370 -3.88 -20.34 2.55
N ASP A 371 -4.17 -21.64 2.66
CA ASP A 371 -4.14 -22.44 3.89
C ASP A 371 -2.70 -22.72 4.34
N LYS A 372 -1.70 -22.51 3.48
CA LYS A 372 -0.29 -22.63 3.81
C LYS A 372 0.41 -21.27 3.80
N ALA A 373 0.12 -20.45 2.79
CA ALA A 373 0.77 -19.16 2.59
C ALA A 373 0.63 -18.22 3.79
N VAL A 374 -0.48 -18.29 4.53
CA VAL A 374 -0.73 -17.43 5.71
C VAL A 374 -0.11 -17.93 7.01
N GLU A 375 0.48 -19.13 7.05
CA GLU A 375 1.08 -19.68 8.29
C GLU A 375 2.01 -18.70 9.03
N PRO A 376 2.89 -17.93 8.35
CA PRO A 376 3.73 -16.94 9.03
C PRO A 376 2.92 -15.86 9.78
N LEU A 377 1.76 -15.44 9.24
CA LEU A 377 0.88 -14.47 9.89
C LEU A 377 0.24 -15.03 11.16
N LEU A 378 -0.07 -16.32 11.19
CA LEU A 378 -0.71 -16.95 12.35
C LEU A 378 0.17 -16.86 13.60
N SER A 379 1.50 -16.88 13.44
CA SER A 379 2.45 -16.73 14.55
C SER A 379 2.28 -15.42 15.32
N PHE A 380 1.87 -14.34 14.64
CA PHE A 380 1.62 -13.03 15.25
C PHE A 380 0.31 -12.96 16.02
N LEU A 381 -0.65 -13.85 15.72
CA LEU A 381 -1.95 -13.88 16.37
C LEU A 381 -1.95 -14.63 17.71
N VAL A 382 -0.98 -15.52 17.95
CA VAL A 382 -0.95 -16.40 19.15
C VAL A 382 -0.50 -15.67 20.43
N LYS A 383 0.45 -14.72 20.34
CA LYS A 383 0.97 -13.99 21.51
C LYS A 383 1.47 -12.60 21.10
N PRO A 384 0.55 -11.66 20.83
CA PRO A 384 0.97 -10.33 20.39
C PRO A 384 1.78 -9.64 21.51
N GLU A 385 3.02 -9.24 21.20
CA GLU A 385 3.86 -8.44 22.09
C GLU A 385 3.36 -6.99 22.07
N THR A 386 2.26 -6.71 22.74
CA THR A 386 1.67 -5.36 22.81
C THR A 386 2.29 -4.48 23.89
N LYS A 387 3.45 -4.86 24.47
CA LYS A 387 4.05 -4.16 25.61
C LYS A 387 4.36 -2.71 25.22
N ARG A 388 3.47 -1.81 25.65
CA ARG A 388 3.54 -0.35 25.54
C ARG A 388 4.70 0.15 26.39
N LEU A 389 5.78 0.56 25.75
CA LEU A 389 6.76 1.48 26.31
C LEU A 389 6.50 2.84 25.66
N ARG A 390 6.65 3.93 26.42
CA ARG A 390 6.55 5.35 25.97
C ARG A 390 6.53 5.47 24.45
N GLU A 391 5.34 5.67 23.88
CA GLU A 391 5.13 5.54 22.44
C GLU A 391 5.29 6.92 21.79
N THR A 392 6.18 7.01 20.82
CA THR A 392 6.22 8.17 19.94
C THR A 392 5.08 8.05 18.94
N ASP A 393 4.12 8.96 18.99
CA ASP A 393 2.94 8.92 18.11
C ASP A 393 3.27 9.49 16.73
N ILE A 394 3.84 10.68 16.69
CA ILE A 394 4.22 11.37 15.45
C ILE A 394 5.73 11.55 15.46
N ILE A 395 6.39 11.24 14.35
CA ILE A 395 7.80 11.61 14.09
C ILE A 395 7.91 12.16 12.69
N VAL A 396 8.25 13.44 12.58
CA VAL A 396 8.56 14.10 11.32
C VAL A 396 9.94 14.72 11.43
N ASP A 397 10.97 13.96 11.06
CA ASP A 397 12.37 14.43 11.03
C ASP A 397 12.91 14.45 9.60
N PHE A 398 12.29 15.30 8.78
CA PHE A 398 12.68 15.51 7.38
C PHE A 398 12.84 17.01 7.14
N PRO A 399 13.86 17.66 7.71
CA PRO A 399 14.08 19.09 7.51
C PRO A 399 14.28 19.39 6.03
N ASP A 400 13.41 20.22 5.45
CA ASP A 400 13.44 20.66 4.05
C ASP A 400 13.73 22.16 3.96
N SER A 401 12.90 22.98 4.62
CA SER A 401 12.98 24.44 4.63
C SER A 401 12.80 25.01 6.03
N ALA A 402 13.49 26.12 6.32
CA ALA A 402 13.33 26.91 7.53
C ALA A 402 13.07 28.39 7.16
N GLU A 403 12.13 28.62 6.23
CA GLU A 403 11.86 29.93 5.62
C GLU A 403 10.75 30.74 6.33
N TYR A 404 10.30 30.29 7.51
CA TYR A 404 9.21 30.92 8.27
C TYR A 404 9.75 31.56 9.56
N PRO A 405 10.36 32.76 9.48
CA PRO A 405 10.93 33.44 10.65
C PRO A 405 9.84 33.89 11.63
N LEU A 406 10.03 33.63 12.92
CA LEU A 406 9.04 33.99 13.94
C LEU A 406 9.23 35.45 14.37
N GLN A 407 8.60 36.38 13.66
CA GLN A 407 8.63 37.79 14.04
C GLN A 407 7.46 38.16 14.96
N ALA A 408 7.59 39.29 15.66
CA ALA A 408 6.53 39.87 16.47
C ALA A 408 5.22 39.98 15.66
N GLY A 409 4.12 39.51 16.23
CA GLY A 409 2.81 39.44 15.56
C GLY A 409 2.64 38.27 14.59
N THR A 410 3.65 37.41 14.43
CA THR A 410 3.59 36.21 13.58
C THR A 410 3.78 34.95 14.42
N SER A 411 3.10 33.88 14.04
CA SER A 411 3.26 32.55 14.64
C SER A 411 3.16 31.48 13.57
N ILE A 412 3.75 30.32 13.85
CA ILE A 412 3.51 29.12 13.06
C ILE A 412 2.69 28.14 13.89
N GLU A 413 1.68 27.54 13.28
CA GLU A 413 0.72 26.65 13.94
C GLU A 413 0.61 25.32 13.18
N GLN A 414 0.98 24.22 13.83
CA GLN A 414 0.81 22.86 13.32
C GLN A 414 -0.43 22.23 13.95
N TYR A 415 -1.41 21.88 13.12
CA TYR A 415 -2.62 21.18 13.54
C TYR A 415 -2.40 19.67 13.36
N PHE A 416 -2.76 18.86 14.36
CA PHE A 416 -2.59 17.41 14.32
C PHE A 416 -3.60 16.67 15.20
N VAL A 417 -3.83 15.40 14.92
CA VAL A 417 -4.55 14.47 15.81
C VAL A 417 -3.53 13.66 16.61
N CYS A 418 -3.65 13.64 17.94
CA CYS A 418 -2.88 12.72 18.76
C CYS A 418 -3.57 11.36 18.75
N ARG A 419 -2.90 10.30 18.31
CA ARG A 419 -3.49 8.96 18.17
C ARG A 419 -3.28 8.08 19.39
N ILE A 420 -2.39 8.47 20.30
CA ILE A 420 -2.03 7.69 21.47
C ILE A 420 -2.45 8.45 22.74
N ALA A 421 -2.95 7.70 23.74
CA ALA A 421 -3.36 8.26 25.02
C ALA A 421 -2.15 8.67 25.87
N GLY A 422 -2.32 9.69 26.72
CA GLY A 422 -1.28 10.15 27.63
C GLY A 422 -0.22 11.00 26.93
N LEU A 423 -0.59 11.94 26.05
CA LEU A 423 0.36 12.89 25.45
C LEU A 423 1.14 13.60 26.56
N THR A 424 2.47 13.47 26.56
CA THR A 424 3.36 14.05 27.60
C THR A 424 4.34 15.06 27.04
N LYS A 425 4.61 15.03 25.73
CA LYS A 425 5.64 15.87 25.15
C LYS A 425 5.37 16.15 23.68
N VAL A 426 5.59 17.40 23.27
CA VAL A 426 5.60 17.81 21.86
C VAL A 426 6.92 18.51 21.58
N GLU A 427 7.63 18.08 20.54
CA GLU A 427 8.96 18.60 20.22
C GLU A 427 8.99 19.12 18.80
N CYS A 428 9.67 20.23 18.54
CA CYS A 428 9.86 20.79 17.21
C CYS A 428 11.33 21.11 16.97
N ARG A 429 11.79 20.88 15.74
CA ARG A 429 13.16 21.20 15.33
C ARG A 429 13.25 22.65 14.89
N ILE A 430 14.17 23.43 15.46
CA ILE A 430 14.24 24.88 15.26
C ILE A 430 15.59 25.26 14.64
N ALA A 431 15.56 26.03 13.54
CA ALA A 431 16.74 26.65 12.96
C ALA A 431 16.92 28.05 13.56
N THR A 432 18.06 28.28 14.22
CA THR A 432 18.46 29.65 14.58
C THR A 432 19.23 30.31 13.44
N HIS A 433 19.53 29.57 12.36
CA HIS A 433 20.38 30.01 11.25
C HIS A 433 21.78 30.50 11.70
N ASN A 434 22.29 29.92 12.79
CA ASN A 434 23.51 30.36 13.48
C ASN A 434 23.46 31.83 13.94
N ARG A 435 22.27 32.39 14.17
CA ARG A 435 22.05 33.74 14.69
C ARG A 435 22.04 33.74 16.21
N SER A 436 22.41 34.87 16.80
CA SER A 436 22.22 35.15 18.22
C SER A 436 20.83 35.71 18.44
N LEU A 437 19.97 34.95 19.13
CA LEU A 437 18.59 35.34 19.37
C LEU A 437 18.51 36.29 20.57
N THR A 438 17.79 37.39 20.43
CA THR A 438 17.65 38.43 21.46
C THR A 438 16.39 38.27 22.31
N LYS A 439 15.44 37.46 21.85
CA LYS A 439 14.15 37.20 22.52
C LYS A 439 13.87 35.70 22.58
N PRO A 440 13.17 35.23 23.62
CA PRO A 440 12.77 33.83 23.74
C PRO A 440 11.69 33.46 22.70
N LEU A 441 11.53 32.16 22.46
CA LEU A 441 10.40 31.61 21.70
C LEU A 441 9.33 31.10 22.67
N SER A 442 8.06 31.38 22.38
CA SER A 442 6.92 30.77 23.06
C SER A 442 6.51 29.51 22.32
N MET A 443 6.48 28.37 23.01
CA MET A 443 5.80 27.16 22.54
C MET A 443 4.51 26.97 23.33
N GLU A 444 3.41 26.82 22.62
CA GLU A 444 2.07 26.68 23.20
C GLU A 444 1.35 25.49 22.58
N LEU A 445 0.74 24.66 23.41
CA LEU A 445 -0.14 23.59 22.95
C LEU A 445 -1.58 23.97 23.27
N TYR A 446 -2.44 23.91 22.26
CA TYR A 446 -3.89 24.06 22.42
C TYR A 446 -4.58 22.74 22.09
N ARG A 447 -5.67 22.45 22.80
CA ARG A 447 -6.60 21.36 22.48
C ARG A 447 -7.79 21.92 21.72
N LEU A 448 -8.17 21.25 20.64
CA LEU A 448 -9.34 21.59 19.82
C LEU A 448 -10.62 20.98 20.40
N GLU A 449 -11.74 21.67 20.25
CA GLU A 449 -13.05 21.10 20.55
C GLU A 449 -13.50 20.06 19.51
N GLY A 450 -14.09 18.96 20.00
CA GLY A 450 -14.52 17.81 19.21
C GLY A 450 -13.58 16.60 19.32
N ARG A 451 -14.03 15.44 18.83
CA ARG A 451 -13.25 14.20 18.70
C ARG A 451 -13.55 13.54 17.35
N GLY A 452 -12.57 12.87 16.77
CA GLY A 452 -12.75 11.97 15.61
C GLY A 452 -12.97 12.62 14.24
N GLU A 453 -13.42 13.88 14.17
CA GLU A 453 -13.78 14.55 12.91
C GLU A 453 -13.00 15.86 12.74
N PHE A 454 -11.75 15.75 12.30
CA PHE A 454 -10.94 16.92 11.95
C PHE A 454 -10.68 16.95 10.45
N ASP A 455 -11.43 17.80 9.77
CA ASP A 455 -11.26 18.10 8.35
C ASP A 455 -10.25 19.25 8.17
N ARG A 456 -9.36 19.13 7.19
CA ARG A 456 -8.24 20.07 6.96
C ARG A 456 -8.70 21.49 6.61
N ASP A 457 -9.86 21.62 5.98
CA ASP A 457 -10.37 22.90 5.49
C ASP A 457 -11.11 23.66 6.60
N THR A 458 -11.55 22.94 7.64
CA THR A 458 -12.35 23.52 8.73
C THR A 458 -11.67 23.48 10.09
N VAL A 459 -10.58 22.74 10.25
CA VAL A 459 -9.91 22.55 11.55
C VAL A 459 -9.50 23.86 12.22
N SER A 460 -9.03 24.85 11.45
CA SER A 460 -8.59 26.15 11.96
C SER A 460 -9.73 27.00 12.54
N ARG A 461 -11.00 26.63 12.28
CA ARG A 461 -12.19 27.31 12.80
C ARG A 461 -12.70 26.69 14.11
N LYS A 462 -12.17 25.54 14.53
CA LYS A 462 -12.56 24.88 15.77
C LYS A 462 -12.11 25.74 16.96
N ALA A 463 -12.96 25.83 17.98
CA ALA A 463 -12.57 26.47 19.23
C ALA A 463 -11.39 25.71 19.87
N ARG A 464 -10.51 26.45 20.56
CA ARG A 464 -9.27 25.90 21.10
C ARG A 464 -9.01 26.39 22.52
N HIS A 465 -8.47 25.51 23.35
CA HIS A 465 -8.21 25.73 24.77
C HIS A 465 -6.72 25.54 25.05
N LEU A 466 -6.08 26.47 25.75
CA LEU A 466 -4.66 26.36 26.08
C LEU A 466 -4.44 25.20 27.06
N VAL A 467 -3.51 24.32 26.73
CA VAL A 467 -3.16 23.13 27.52
C VAL A 467 -1.83 23.35 28.25
N ALA A 468 -0.82 23.82 27.52
CA ALA A 468 0.52 24.02 28.04
C ALA A 468 1.20 25.19 27.31
N ARG A 469 2.12 25.84 28.01
CA ARG A 469 2.96 26.90 27.47
C ARG A 469 4.33 26.81 28.11
N GLU A 470 5.37 26.98 27.29
CA GLU A 470 6.75 27.10 27.74
C GLU A 470 7.45 28.24 26.97
N GLN A 471 8.37 28.91 27.66
CA GLN A 471 9.26 29.91 27.06
C GLN A 471 10.64 29.28 26.89
N LEU A 472 11.06 29.11 25.65
CA LEU A 472 12.40 28.67 25.31
C LEU A 472 13.34 29.87 25.37
N ASP A 473 14.22 29.86 26.37
CA ASP A 473 15.28 30.86 26.51
C ASP A 473 16.14 30.91 25.24
N SER A 474 16.43 32.11 24.74
CA SER A 474 17.29 32.32 23.59
C SER A 474 18.69 31.73 23.80
N ALA A 475 19.19 31.71 25.04
CA ALA A 475 20.47 31.10 25.39
C ALA A 475 20.45 29.57 25.35
N ALA A 476 19.28 28.94 25.45
CA ALA A 476 19.09 27.49 25.40
C ALA A 476 18.81 26.99 23.97
N LEU A 477 18.38 27.87 23.06
CA LEU A 477 18.17 27.52 21.66
C LEU A 477 19.50 27.17 20.98
N ARG A 478 19.52 26.04 20.28
CA ARG A 478 20.67 25.54 19.54
C ARG A 478 20.27 25.36 18.09
N ASN A 479 21.17 25.70 17.18
CA ASN A 479 20.84 25.69 15.77
C ASN A 479 20.52 24.27 15.28
N ASN A 480 19.37 24.08 14.65
CA ASN A 480 18.89 22.82 14.07
C ASN A 480 18.66 21.71 15.08
N GLU A 481 18.43 22.05 16.35
CA GLU A 481 18.15 21.11 17.42
C GLU A 481 16.66 20.95 17.71
N TRP A 482 16.33 19.86 18.39
CA TRP A 482 14.99 19.58 18.90
C TRP A 482 14.74 20.35 20.19
N HIS A 483 13.62 21.05 20.26
CA HIS A 483 13.16 21.73 21.46
C HIS A 483 11.80 21.17 21.88
N ALA A 484 11.66 20.91 23.18
CA ALA A 484 10.51 20.25 23.76
C ALA A 484 9.59 21.25 24.45
N LEU A 485 8.30 20.91 24.41
CA LEU A 485 7.28 21.36 25.34
C LEU A 485 6.87 20.12 26.14
N ASP A 486 7.32 20.03 27.39
CA ASP A 486 6.91 18.98 28.32
C ASP A 486 5.57 19.32 28.95
N ILE A 487 4.71 18.31 29.10
CA ILE A 487 3.31 18.48 29.48
C ILE A 487 2.94 17.40 30.49
N GLU A 488 2.16 17.77 31.49
CA GLU A 488 1.51 16.78 32.35
C GLU A 488 0.70 15.80 31.50
N PRO A 489 0.82 14.47 31.71
CA PRO A 489 0.21 13.49 30.83
C PRO A 489 -1.29 13.74 30.65
N ILE A 490 -1.73 13.90 29.40
CA ILE A 490 -3.14 14.12 29.06
C ILE A 490 -3.79 12.76 28.82
N PRO A 491 -4.52 12.17 29.79
CA PRO A 491 -4.91 10.76 29.71
C PRO A 491 -5.84 10.47 28.53
N ASP A 492 -6.62 11.47 28.13
CA ASP A 492 -7.65 11.36 27.11
C ASP A 492 -7.25 12.00 25.76
N SER A 493 -5.94 12.06 25.49
CA SER A 493 -5.38 12.64 24.26
C SER A 493 -5.65 11.83 22.98
N ALA A 494 -5.91 10.53 23.09
CA ALA A 494 -6.16 9.68 21.93
C ALA A 494 -7.41 10.13 21.15
N GLY A 495 -7.23 10.43 19.87
CA GLY A 495 -8.27 10.87 18.94
C GLY A 495 -8.64 12.35 19.08
N ALA A 496 -7.95 13.10 19.95
CA ALA A 496 -8.16 14.52 20.15
C ALA A 496 -7.27 15.35 19.21
N GLY A 497 -7.79 16.48 18.77
CA GLY A 497 -7.09 17.43 17.92
C GLY A 497 -6.31 18.45 18.76
N TYR A 498 -5.14 18.83 18.27
CA TYR A 498 -4.23 19.75 18.92
C TYR A 498 -3.64 20.76 17.94
N VAL A 499 -3.18 21.88 18.49
CA VAL A 499 -2.40 22.88 17.78
C VAL A 499 -1.13 23.16 18.55
N LEU A 500 0.02 22.85 17.96
CA LEU A 500 1.30 23.39 18.42
C LEU A 500 1.49 24.75 17.78
N ARG A 501 1.50 25.80 18.59
CA ARG A 501 1.79 27.17 18.18
C ARG A 501 3.17 27.58 18.67
N ILE A 502 4.01 28.06 17.76
CA ILE A 502 5.33 28.63 18.08
C ILE A 502 5.35 30.09 17.63
N ALA A 503 5.79 30.98 18.50
CA ALA A 503 5.84 32.42 18.25
C ALA A 503 7.06 33.05 18.92
N ALA A 504 7.46 34.24 18.47
CA ALA A 504 8.43 35.09 19.16
C ALA A 504 7.91 36.52 19.25
N ASP A 505 8.44 37.28 20.22
CA ASP A 505 8.24 38.72 20.33
C ASP A 505 9.46 39.48 19.80
N GLU A 506 9.99 39.02 18.66
CA GLU A 506 11.19 39.58 18.02
C GLU A 506 10.80 40.42 16.80
N PRO A 507 10.98 41.75 16.81
CA PRO A 507 10.66 42.59 15.66
C PRO A 507 11.58 42.35 14.45
N ASP A 508 12.85 42.00 14.68
CA ASP A 508 13.85 41.86 13.62
C ASP A 508 13.98 40.42 13.10
N ALA A 509 13.67 40.21 11.82
CA ALA A 509 13.82 38.92 11.15
C ALA A 509 15.27 38.37 11.20
N ALA A 510 16.27 39.25 11.35
CA ALA A 510 17.67 38.86 11.45
C ALA A 510 18.04 38.28 12.82
N ASN A 511 17.21 38.48 13.86
CA ASN A 511 17.47 38.03 15.23
C ASN A 511 16.47 36.98 15.72
N THR A 512 15.68 36.40 14.81
CA THR A 512 14.71 35.35 15.12
C THR A 512 15.11 34.00 14.51
N ALA A 513 14.41 32.97 15.00
CA ALA A 513 14.51 31.60 14.55
C ALA A 513 13.32 31.21 13.66
N SER A 514 13.51 30.13 12.92
CA SER A 514 12.49 29.54 12.06
C SER A 514 12.36 28.06 12.38
N PRO A 515 11.16 27.55 12.71
CA PRO A 515 10.94 26.12 12.80
C PRO A 515 11.22 25.45 11.46
N TRP A 516 11.85 24.27 11.51
CA TRP A 516 12.03 23.45 10.32
C TRP A 516 10.68 22.96 9.84
N THR A 517 10.50 23.00 8.53
CA THR A 517 9.31 22.57 7.81
C THR A 517 9.69 21.63 6.69
N LEU A 518 8.67 20.98 6.14
CA LEU A 518 8.77 20.09 5.02
C LEU A 518 7.57 20.21 4.11
N LYS A 519 7.78 19.88 2.85
CA LYS A 519 6.69 19.69 1.90
C LYS A 519 6.02 18.33 2.15
N GLY A 520 4.86 18.36 2.75
CA GLY A 520 3.96 17.23 2.97
C GLY A 520 3.17 17.43 4.25
N SER A 521 1.87 17.15 4.20
CA SER A 521 1.03 17.08 5.39
C SER A 521 0.28 15.75 5.32
N PRO A 522 0.87 14.61 5.71
CA PRO A 522 0.14 13.34 5.81
C PRO A 522 -0.74 13.31 7.06
N TYR A 523 -1.79 12.48 7.10
CA TYR A 523 -2.46 12.16 8.35
C TYR A 523 -1.45 11.52 9.35
N PRO A 524 -1.45 11.85 10.66
CA PRO A 524 -2.45 12.62 11.42
C PRO A 524 -2.25 14.14 11.42
N LEU A 525 -1.43 14.69 10.52
CA LEU A 525 -1.25 16.14 10.37
C LEU A 525 -2.42 16.71 9.56
N LEU A 526 -2.99 17.78 10.10
CA LEU A 526 -4.21 18.41 9.59
C LEU A 526 -3.91 19.70 8.81
N GLY A 527 -2.71 20.26 8.95
CA GLY A 527 -2.22 21.40 8.19
C GLY A 527 -1.26 22.28 8.98
N LEU A 528 -0.66 23.23 8.28
CA LEU A 528 0.29 24.20 8.81
C LEU A 528 -0.18 25.61 8.46
N TRP A 529 -0.13 26.52 9.43
CA TRP A 529 -0.44 27.95 9.24
C TRP A 529 0.74 28.80 9.65
N TYR A 530 1.01 29.85 8.90
CA TYR A 530 2.00 30.87 9.22
C TYR A 530 1.31 32.24 9.21
N GLY A 531 1.22 32.86 10.38
CA GLY A 531 0.29 33.96 10.64
C GLY A 531 -1.15 33.51 10.34
N ASN A 532 -1.86 34.28 9.52
CA ASN A 532 -3.24 33.97 9.11
C ASN A 532 -3.32 33.15 7.80
N ARG A 533 -2.19 32.75 7.23
CA ARG A 533 -2.13 32.07 5.94
C ARG A 533 -1.86 30.57 6.13
N GLN A 534 -2.69 29.74 5.53
CA GLN A 534 -2.40 28.30 5.42
C GLN A 534 -1.22 28.08 4.47
N VAL A 535 -0.26 27.27 4.92
CA VAL A 535 0.87 26.82 4.11
C VAL A 535 0.46 25.52 3.42
N ASP A 536 0.37 25.57 2.10
CA ASP A 536 -0.12 24.44 1.32
C ASP A 536 0.82 23.25 1.39
N GLN A 537 0.25 22.06 1.62
CA GLN A 537 0.94 20.78 1.72
C GLN A 537 2.24 20.86 2.55
N ALA A 538 2.20 21.45 3.75
CA ALA A 538 3.37 21.55 4.61
C ALA A 538 3.11 21.04 6.03
N ALA A 539 4.19 20.71 6.72
CA ALA A 539 4.20 20.38 8.14
C ALA A 539 5.48 20.88 8.82
N LEU A 540 5.43 21.04 10.13
CA LEU A 540 6.62 21.20 10.96
C LEU A 540 7.42 19.88 11.01
N CYS A 541 8.73 20.00 11.13
CA CYS A 541 9.55 18.92 11.68
C CYS A 541 9.29 18.83 13.17
N PHE A 542 8.36 17.96 13.57
CA PHE A 542 7.94 17.82 14.95
C PHE A 542 7.69 16.36 15.31
N ARG A 543 7.72 16.05 16.61
CA ARG A 543 7.39 14.74 17.15
C ARG A 543 6.60 14.82 18.44
N THR A 544 5.85 13.77 18.75
CA THR A 544 5.02 13.69 19.96
C THR A 544 5.34 12.42 20.74
N THR A 545 5.46 12.53 22.06
CA THR A 545 5.64 11.37 22.96
C THR A 545 4.42 11.19 23.84
N CYS A 546 3.96 9.95 23.97
CA CYS A 546 2.84 9.58 24.81
C CYS A 546 3.27 8.51 25.83
N ALA A 547 2.73 8.59 27.05
CA ALA A 547 2.95 7.58 28.08
C ALA A 547 2.25 6.24 27.77
N GLY A 548 1.26 6.24 26.85
CA GLY A 548 0.38 5.11 26.62
C GLY A 548 -0.78 5.09 27.62
N LYS A 549 -1.47 3.95 27.79
CA LYS A 549 -2.49 3.84 28.85
C LYS A 549 -1.80 3.96 30.22
N LEU A 550 -2.06 5.07 30.91
CA LEU A 550 -1.83 5.17 32.35
C LEU A 550 -2.97 4.40 33.04
N SER A 551 -2.70 3.14 33.39
CA SER A 551 -3.60 2.15 34.01
C SER A 551 -4.87 1.77 33.23
#